data_AF-A0AAC9V608-F1
#
_entry.id   AF-A0AAC9V608-F1
#
_cell.length_a   1.000
_cell.length_b   1.000
_cell.length_c   1.000
_cell.angle_alpha   90.00
_cell.angle_beta   90.00
_cell.angle_gamma   90.00
#
_symmetry.space_group_name_H-M   'P 1'
#
loop_
_entity.id
_entity.type
_entity.pdbx_description
1 polymer ?
#
loop_
_entity_poly.entity_id
_entity_poly.type
_entity_poly.pdbx_seq_one_letter_code
_entity_poly.pdbx_strand_id
1 'polypeptide(L)'
;MIRAFKEESQRAVLKTAHSELALMEAIHKIRSDRTDYIARLDRLRNAVDSERNRLLRDEAISLVWNRQYAIRSCRGEINWLVYELCKALYELAELDHVDLNGATYMQKVRLISQVIPGADPGGIAEGVREYHESRRRWPMEYLKDGVGHAGREVL
;
A
#
# COMPACT_ATOMS: atom_id res chain seq x y z
N MET A 1 -42.92 -11.54 -42.22
CA MET A 1 -41.75 -12.42 -42.00
C MET A 1 -40.69 -11.60 -41.26
N ILE A 2 -40.75 -11.58 -39.92
CA ILE A 2 -39.86 -10.78 -39.05
C ILE A 2 -38.62 -11.62 -38.77
N ARG A 3 -37.63 -11.60 -39.67
CA ARG A 3 -36.33 -12.26 -39.48
C ARG A 3 -35.21 -11.37 -40.01
N ALA A 4 -34.99 -10.24 -39.34
CA ALA A 4 -33.77 -9.44 -39.48
C ALA A 4 -33.63 -8.46 -38.31
N PHE A 5 -33.98 -8.86 -37.08
CA PHE A 5 -33.37 -8.21 -35.91
C PHE A 5 -31.92 -8.72 -35.88
N LYS A 6 -31.09 -8.03 -36.68
CA LYS A 6 -29.73 -8.40 -37.09
C LYS A 6 -28.91 -8.86 -35.89
N GLU A 7 -28.13 -9.93 -36.06
CA GLU A 7 -27.15 -10.41 -35.09
C GLU A 7 -26.20 -9.29 -34.59
N GLU A 8 -25.92 -8.29 -35.43
CA GLU A 8 -25.16 -7.09 -35.06
C GLU A 8 -25.86 -6.25 -33.98
N SER A 9 -27.18 -6.08 -34.07
CA SER A 9 -27.97 -5.38 -33.05
C SER A 9 -28.01 -6.17 -31.74
N GLN A 10 -28.08 -7.50 -31.80
CA GLN A 10 -28.03 -8.35 -30.61
C GLN A 10 -26.63 -8.31 -29.95
N ARG A 11 -25.55 -8.34 -30.73
CA ARG A 11 -24.18 -8.19 -30.22
C ARG A 11 -23.93 -6.81 -29.62
N ALA A 12 -24.46 -5.75 -30.23
CA ALA A 12 -24.37 -4.39 -29.69
C ALA A 12 -25.11 -4.28 -28.35
N VAL A 13 -26.34 -4.79 -28.26
CA VAL A 13 -27.13 -4.81 -27.02
C VAL A 13 -26.44 -5.64 -25.93
N LEU A 14 -25.90 -6.82 -26.27
CA LEU A 14 -25.15 -7.66 -25.31
C LEU A 14 -23.85 -6.99 -24.83
N LYS A 15 -23.16 -6.25 -25.71
CA LYS A 15 -21.94 -5.50 -25.34
C LYS A 15 -22.27 -4.32 -24.44
N THR A 16 -23.36 -3.61 -24.70
CA THR A 16 -23.87 -2.54 -23.83
C THR A 16 -24.33 -3.08 -22.48
N ALA A 17 -25.08 -4.19 -22.47
CA ALA A 17 -25.53 -4.85 -21.25
C ALA A 17 -24.35 -5.36 -20.39
N HIS A 18 -23.31 -5.93 -20.99
CA HIS A 18 -22.09 -6.30 -20.26
C HIS A 18 -21.35 -5.08 -19.69
N SER A 19 -21.33 -3.96 -20.42
CA SER A 19 -20.72 -2.72 -19.92
C SER A 19 -21.50 -2.10 -18.76
N GLU A 20 -22.83 -2.16 -18.79
CA GLU A 20 -23.69 -1.71 -17.69
C GLU A 20 -23.56 -2.61 -16.47
N LEU A 21 -23.48 -3.93 -16.66
CA LEU A 21 -23.26 -4.88 -15.56
C LEU A 21 -21.92 -4.62 -14.85
N ALA A 22 -20.84 -4.46 -15.61
CA ALA A 22 -19.51 -4.15 -15.07
C ALA A 22 -19.48 -2.79 -14.33
N LEU A 23 -20.23 -1.80 -14.82
CA LEU A 23 -20.38 -0.51 -14.15
C LEU A 23 -21.16 -0.65 -12.83
N MET A 24 -22.25 -1.43 -12.81
CA MET A 24 -23.01 -1.69 -11.59
C MET A 24 -22.19 -2.45 -10.55
N GLU A 25 -21.42 -3.45 -10.96
CA GLU A 25 -20.48 -4.18 -10.09
C GLU A 25 -19.40 -3.25 -9.53
N ALA A 26 -18.84 -2.36 -10.35
CA ALA A 26 -17.86 -1.36 -9.91
C ALA A 26 -18.47 -0.36 -8.91
N ILE A 27 -19.68 0.13 -9.16
CA ILE A 27 -20.40 1.03 -8.23
C ILE A 27 -20.73 0.32 -6.93
N HIS A 28 -21.15 -0.95 -6.99
CA HIS A 28 -21.45 -1.74 -5.80
C HIS A 28 -20.19 -1.98 -4.97
N LYS A 29 -19.08 -2.31 -5.62
CA LYS A 29 -17.76 -2.43 -4.99
C LYS A 29 -17.34 -1.12 -4.31
N ILE A 30 -17.42 0.02 -5.01
CA ILE A 30 -17.11 1.34 -4.43
C ILE A 30 -17.99 1.64 -3.20
N ARG A 31 -19.28 1.27 -3.24
CA ARG A 31 -20.20 1.47 -2.10
C ARG A 31 -19.88 0.54 -0.93
N SER A 32 -19.52 -0.72 -1.20
CA SER A 32 -19.08 -1.68 -0.18
C SER A 32 -17.80 -1.19 0.47
N ASP A 33 -16.78 -0.85 -0.32
CA ASP A 33 -15.49 -0.33 0.14
C ASP A 33 -15.67 0.93 1.00
N ARG A 34 -16.62 1.80 0.63
CA ARG A 34 -16.95 3.00 1.42
C ARG A 34 -17.65 2.67 2.74
N THR A 35 -18.52 1.68 2.77
CA THR A 35 -19.23 1.26 3.99
C THR A 35 -18.25 0.61 4.96
N ASP A 36 -17.36 -0.24 4.45
CA ASP A 36 -16.28 -0.86 5.23
C ASP A 36 -15.29 0.19 5.75
N TYR A 37 -14.99 1.21 4.95
CA TYR A 37 -14.14 2.33 5.36
C TYR A 37 -14.77 3.16 6.48
N ILE A 38 -16.07 3.46 6.41
CA ILE A 38 -16.79 4.18 7.47
C ILE A 38 -16.82 3.34 8.75
N ALA A 39 -17.16 2.06 8.66
CA ALA A 39 -17.16 1.15 9.81
C ALA A 39 -15.77 1.03 10.45
N ARG A 40 -14.71 1.03 9.64
CA ARG A 40 -13.32 1.07 10.12
C ARG A 40 -13.02 2.36 10.89
N LEU A 41 -13.37 3.52 10.33
CA LEU A 41 -13.15 4.81 11.00
C LEU A 41 -13.91 4.89 12.33
N ASP A 42 -15.14 4.39 12.36
CA ASP A 42 -15.95 4.34 13.58
C ASP A 42 -15.33 3.41 14.63
N ARG A 43 -14.83 2.23 14.25
CA ARG A 43 -14.08 1.35 15.16
C ARG A 43 -12.83 2.03 15.72
N LEU A 44 -12.02 2.65 14.86
CA LEU A 44 -10.80 3.34 15.30
C LEU A 44 -11.10 4.54 16.22
N ARG A 45 -12.16 5.29 15.94
CA ARG A 45 -12.59 6.43 16.75
C ARG A 45 -13.03 5.98 18.15
N ASN A 46 -13.73 4.85 18.25
CA ASN A 46 -14.30 4.35 19.50
C ASN A 46 -13.33 3.44 20.28
N ALA A 47 -12.25 2.96 19.67
CA ALA A 47 -11.23 2.16 20.33
C ALA A 47 -10.41 2.99 21.33
N VAL A 48 -10.10 2.38 22.47
CA VAL A 48 -9.05 2.86 23.39
C VAL A 48 -7.68 2.77 22.72
N ASP A 49 -6.72 3.60 23.13
CA ASP A 49 -5.45 3.77 22.42
C ASP A 49 -4.67 2.46 22.22
N SER A 50 -4.70 1.53 23.18
CA SER A 50 -4.08 0.20 23.04
C SER A 50 -4.75 -0.66 21.96
N GLU A 51 -6.08 -0.63 21.88
CA GLU A 51 -6.85 -1.34 20.85
C GLU A 51 -6.69 -0.68 19.48
N ARG A 52 -6.68 0.65 19.44
CA ARG A 52 -6.43 1.42 18.21
C ARG A 52 -5.06 1.10 17.64
N ASN A 53 -4.02 1.11 18.48
CA ASN A 53 -2.65 0.79 18.06
C ASN A 53 -2.55 -0.66 17.55
N ARG A 54 -3.22 -1.61 18.22
CA ARG A 54 -3.28 -3.00 17.74
C ARG A 54 -3.93 -3.09 16.37
N LEU A 55 -5.09 -2.46 16.18
CA LEU A 55 -5.82 -2.48 14.90
C LEU A 55 -4.99 -1.86 13.77
N LEU A 56 -4.37 -0.70 14.02
CA LEU A 56 -3.50 -0.04 13.02
C LEU A 56 -2.28 -0.89 12.67
N ARG A 57 -1.68 -1.55 13.67
CA ARG A 57 -0.53 -2.43 13.46
C ARG A 57 -0.91 -3.68 12.67
N ASP A 58 -2.02 -4.33 12.99
CA ASP A 58 -2.50 -5.52 12.27
C ASP A 58 -2.82 -5.19 10.80
N GLU A 59 -3.41 -4.01 10.55
CA GLU A 59 -3.64 -3.48 9.20
C GLU A 59 -2.32 -3.23 8.45
N ALA A 60 -1.35 -2.58 9.09
CA ALA A 60 -0.04 -2.31 8.50
C ALA A 60 0.73 -3.61 8.16
N ILE A 61 0.68 -4.62 9.03
CA ILE A 61 1.24 -5.95 8.76
C ILE A 61 0.56 -6.57 7.54
N SER A 62 -0.77 -6.49 7.48
CA SER A 62 -1.54 -7.03 6.34
C SER A 62 -1.17 -6.34 5.02
N LEU A 63 -0.94 -5.02 5.04
CA LEU A 63 -0.46 -4.27 3.87
C LEU A 63 0.91 -4.77 3.41
N VAL A 64 1.87 -4.96 4.32
CA VAL A 64 3.19 -5.51 4.00
C VAL A 64 3.06 -6.87 3.34
N TRP A 65 2.27 -7.78 3.91
CA TRP A 65 2.03 -9.12 3.35
C TRP A 65 1.42 -9.07 1.95
N ASN A 66 0.41 -8.22 1.75
CA ASN A 66 -0.24 -8.05 0.45
C ASN A 66 0.74 -7.54 -0.61
N ARG A 67 1.64 -6.62 -0.25
CA ARG A 67 2.68 -6.11 -1.16
C ARG A 67 3.72 -7.17 -1.49
N GLN A 68 4.17 -7.96 -0.52
CA GLN A 68 5.05 -9.10 -0.78
C GLN A 68 4.41 -10.10 -1.75
N TYR A 69 3.13 -10.44 -1.54
CA TYR A 69 2.39 -11.34 -2.41
C TYR A 69 2.25 -10.80 -3.83
N ALA A 70 1.94 -9.51 -3.97
CA ALA A 70 1.85 -8.84 -5.27
C ALA A 70 3.19 -8.91 -6.03
N ILE A 71 4.31 -8.70 -5.33
CA ILE A 71 5.67 -8.80 -5.91
C ILE A 71 5.94 -10.22 -6.41
N ARG A 72 5.65 -11.24 -5.61
CA ARG A 72 5.85 -12.65 -6.00
C ARG A 72 5.01 -13.07 -7.19
N SER A 73 3.87 -12.42 -7.39
CA SER A 73 2.92 -12.74 -8.45
C SER A 73 3.07 -11.84 -9.69
N CYS A 74 3.97 -10.84 -9.65
CA CYS A 74 4.11 -9.88 -10.74
C CYS A 74 4.88 -10.48 -11.92
N ARG A 75 4.53 -10.03 -13.13
CA ARG A 75 5.21 -10.40 -14.39
C ARG A 75 5.82 -9.18 -15.10
N GLY A 76 5.90 -8.04 -14.40
CA GLY A 76 6.23 -6.74 -14.98
C GLY A 76 6.99 -5.86 -13.99
N GLU A 77 6.73 -4.55 -14.01
CA GLU A 77 7.43 -3.51 -13.22
C GLU A 77 7.40 -3.77 -11.71
N ILE A 78 8.41 -4.49 -11.23
CA ILE A 78 8.59 -4.87 -9.82
C ILE A 78 9.08 -3.69 -8.97
N ASN A 79 9.77 -2.71 -9.57
CA ASN A 79 10.28 -1.51 -8.91
C ASN A 79 9.16 -0.70 -8.21
N TRP A 80 8.02 -0.50 -8.88
CA TRP A 80 6.87 0.18 -8.27
C TRP A 80 6.30 -0.60 -7.08
N LEU A 81 6.22 -1.92 -7.20
CA LEU A 81 5.72 -2.77 -6.11
C LEU A 81 6.69 -2.79 -4.92
N VAL A 82 8.00 -2.75 -5.18
CA VAL A 82 9.03 -2.60 -4.16
C VAL A 82 8.95 -1.22 -3.48
N TYR A 83 8.71 -0.15 -4.23
CA TYR A 83 8.48 1.19 -3.68
C TYR A 83 7.27 1.19 -2.71
N GLU A 84 6.15 0.58 -3.12
CA GLU A 84 4.96 0.45 -2.29
C GLU A 84 5.19 -0.46 -1.06
N LEU A 85 6.00 -1.52 -1.20
CA LEU A 85 6.44 -2.33 -0.05
C LEU A 85 7.26 -1.50 0.94
N CYS A 86 8.17 -0.65 0.45
CA CYS A 86 8.96 0.23 1.32
C CYS A 86 8.05 1.20 2.09
N LYS A 87 6.99 1.73 1.46
CA LYS A 87 5.98 2.56 2.15
C LYS A 87 5.21 1.80 3.22
N ALA A 88 4.81 0.56 2.95
CA ALA A 88 4.09 -0.25 3.94
C ALA A 88 4.97 -0.63 5.14
N LEU A 89 6.23 -1.00 4.90
CA LEU A 89 7.20 -1.26 5.98
C LEU A 89 7.50 0.00 6.79
N TYR A 90 7.50 1.14 6.12
CA TYR A 90 7.68 2.43 6.73
C TYR A 90 6.53 2.79 7.69
N GLU A 91 5.28 2.66 7.25
CA GLU A 91 4.09 2.88 8.10
C GLU A 91 4.09 1.93 9.31
N LEU A 92 4.47 0.66 9.12
CA LEU A 92 4.61 -0.28 10.23
C LEU A 92 5.71 0.14 11.22
N ALA A 93 6.86 0.61 10.71
CA ALA A 93 7.95 1.05 11.56
C ALA A 93 7.61 2.31 12.36
N GLU A 94 6.78 3.21 11.83
CA GLU A 94 6.28 4.37 12.59
C GLU A 94 5.43 3.94 13.79
N LEU A 95 4.53 2.98 13.59
CA LEU A 95 3.71 2.41 14.66
C LEU A 95 4.57 1.71 15.73
N ASP A 96 5.71 1.17 15.31
CA ASP A 96 6.67 0.47 16.17
C ASP A 96 7.77 1.40 16.74
N HIS A 97 7.73 2.69 16.42
CA HIS A 97 8.74 3.68 16.80
C HIS A 97 10.17 3.30 16.38
N VAL A 98 10.33 2.69 15.19
CA VAL A 98 11.62 2.29 14.60
C VAL A 98 12.01 3.27 13.48
N ASP A 99 13.21 3.84 13.56
CA ASP A 99 13.72 4.72 12.49
C ASP A 99 14.28 3.93 11.30
N LEU A 100 13.41 3.62 10.35
CA LEU A 100 13.82 3.08 9.04
C LEU A 100 14.41 4.16 8.10
N ASN A 101 14.16 5.45 8.33
CA ASN A 101 14.63 6.51 7.45
C ASN A 101 16.12 6.79 7.63
N GLY A 102 16.62 6.72 8.85
CA GLY A 102 18.05 6.82 9.19
C GLY A 102 18.92 5.73 8.55
N ALA A 103 18.33 4.63 8.10
CA ALA A 103 19.06 3.59 7.37
C ALA A 103 19.58 4.12 6.02
N THR A 104 20.84 3.77 5.73
CA THR A 104 21.46 4.01 4.42
C THR A 104 20.69 3.30 3.31
N TYR A 105 20.86 3.77 2.07
CA TYR A 105 20.29 3.11 0.89
C TYR A 105 20.63 1.61 0.85
N MET A 106 21.89 1.24 1.07
CA MET A 106 22.31 -0.17 1.05
C MET A 106 21.70 -1.01 2.17
N GLN A 107 21.50 -0.45 3.37
CA GLN A 107 20.79 -1.14 4.45
C GLN A 107 19.33 -1.40 4.09
N LYS A 108 18.66 -0.43 3.46
CA LYS A 108 17.28 -0.58 2.96
C LYS A 108 17.22 -1.66 1.87
N VAL A 109 18.14 -1.66 0.91
CA VAL A 109 18.22 -2.70 -0.13
C VAL A 109 18.39 -4.10 0.48
N ARG A 110 19.28 -4.25 1.48
CA ARG A 110 19.50 -5.53 2.17
C ARG A 110 18.25 -5.99 2.92
N LEU A 111 17.61 -5.10 3.67
CA LEU A 111 16.37 -5.40 4.38
C LEU A 111 15.30 -5.90 3.39
N ILE A 112 15.05 -5.15 2.32
CA ILE A 112 14.03 -5.53 1.33
C ILE A 112 14.37 -6.88 0.68
N SER A 113 15.63 -7.13 0.35
CA SER A 113 16.06 -8.42 -0.21
C SER A 113 15.78 -9.60 0.73
N GLN A 114 15.81 -9.38 2.05
CA GLN A 114 15.44 -10.39 3.05
C GLN A 114 13.92 -10.55 3.18
N VAL A 115 13.16 -9.48 2.99
CA VAL A 115 11.70 -9.45 3.06
C VAL A 115 11.06 -10.15 1.85
N ILE A 116 11.66 -10.00 0.67
CA ILE A 116 11.20 -10.62 -0.59
C ILE A 116 12.33 -11.46 -1.24
N PRO A 117 12.70 -12.59 -0.62
CA PRO A 117 13.80 -13.41 -1.14
C PRO A 117 13.48 -13.93 -2.54
N GLY A 118 14.46 -13.87 -3.44
CA GLY A 118 14.36 -14.35 -4.82
C GLY A 118 13.70 -13.37 -5.80
N ALA A 119 13.28 -12.19 -5.36
CA ALA A 119 12.87 -11.11 -6.26
C ALA A 119 14.07 -10.53 -7.03
N ASP A 120 13.80 -9.96 -8.20
CA ASP A 120 14.83 -9.40 -9.09
C ASP A 120 15.67 -8.31 -8.36
N PRO A 121 16.99 -8.48 -8.26
CA PRO A 121 17.85 -7.52 -7.55
C PRO A 121 17.85 -6.12 -8.16
N GLY A 122 17.72 -6.02 -9.49
CA GLY A 122 17.68 -4.73 -10.20
C GLY A 122 16.45 -3.93 -9.81
N GLY A 123 15.28 -4.56 -9.91
CA GLY A 123 14.02 -3.94 -9.52
C GLY A 123 13.89 -3.68 -8.02
N ILE A 124 14.52 -4.49 -7.15
CA ILE A 124 14.67 -4.17 -5.72
C ILE A 124 15.44 -2.85 -5.56
N ALA A 125 16.63 -2.77 -6.16
CA ALA A 125 17.49 -1.61 -6.04
C ALA A 125 16.78 -0.33 -6.54
N GLU A 126 16.12 -0.40 -7.70
CA GLU A 126 15.38 0.74 -8.26
C GLU A 126 14.20 1.17 -7.38
N GLY A 127 13.35 0.25 -6.94
CA GLY A 127 12.22 0.59 -6.08
C GLY A 127 12.64 1.17 -4.73
N VAL A 128 13.71 0.63 -4.14
CA VAL A 128 14.29 1.17 -2.90
C VAL A 128 14.91 2.56 -3.15
N ARG A 129 15.55 2.77 -4.30
CA ARG A 129 16.16 4.06 -4.66
C ARG A 129 15.09 5.14 -4.76
N GLU A 130 14.00 4.87 -5.49
CA GLU A 130 12.88 5.81 -5.60
C GLU A 130 12.29 6.15 -4.24
N TYR A 131 12.11 5.16 -3.36
CA TYR A 131 11.64 5.39 -2.00
C TYR A 131 12.63 6.22 -1.19
N HIS A 132 13.92 5.88 -1.24
CA HIS A 132 14.98 6.59 -0.52
C HIS A 132 15.07 8.06 -0.92
N GLU A 133 14.99 8.35 -2.22
CA GLU A 133 15.00 9.71 -2.75
C GLU A 133 13.73 10.47 -2.37
N SER A 134 12.57 9.83 -2.46
CA SER A 134 11.28 10.42 -2.04
C SER A 134 11.31 10.89 -0.57
N ARG A 135 11.86 10.08 0.33
CA ARG A 135 11.96 10.43 1.77
C ARG A 135 13.02 11.47 2.08
N ARG A 136 14.08 11.58 1.29
CA ARG A 136 15.03 12.69 1.42
C ARG A 136 14.39 14.03 1.02
N ARG A 137 13.48 14.01 0.05
CA ARG A 137 12.75 15.20 -0.40
C ARG A 137 11.59 15.56 0.54
N TRP A 138 10.94 14.55 1.11
CA TRP A 138 9.80 14.69 2.02
C TRP A 138 10.11 13.96 3.34
N PRO A 139 11.01 14.53 4.17
CA PRO A 139 11.35 13.96 5.46
C PRO A 139 10.18 14.07 6.43
N MET A 140 10.21 13.23 7.45
CA MET A 140 9.07 13.00 8.33
C MET A 140 8.87 14.10 9.36
N GLU A 141 7.60 14.32 9.73
CA GLU A 141 7.22 15.28 10.77
C GLU A 141 7.32 14.69 12.18
N TYR A 142 6.90 13.44 12.44
CA TYR A 142 7.01 12.83 13.79
C TYR A 142 8.47 12.66 14.27
N LEU A 143 9.44 12.52 13.35
CA LEU A 143 10.86 12.52 13.71
C LEU A 143 11.33 13.88 14.23
N LYS A 144 10.60 14.98 13.95
CA LYS A 144 10.90 16.31 14.49
C LYS A 144 10.42 16.45 15.94
N ASP A 145 9.35 15.76 16.31
CA ASP A 145 8.79 15.79 17.67
C ASP A 145 9.63 14.97 18.68
N GLY A 146 10.56 14.13 18.19
CA GLY A 146 11.52 13.37 18.99
C GLY A 146 12.91 14.01 19.15
N VAL A 147 13.22 15.13 18.47
CA VAL A 147 14.48 15.88 18.64
C VAL A 147 14.30 16.97 19.70
N GLY A 148 13.82 16.56 20.87
CA GLY A 148 13.72 17.38 22.06
C GLY A 148 14.17 16.57 23.27
N HIS A 149 15.45 16.67 23.60
CA HIS A 149 16.08 16.21 24.86
C HIS A 149 16.44 14.73 25.04
N ALA A 150 17.05 14.09 24.04
CA ALA A 150 17.97 12.99 24.28
C ALA A 150 19.38 13.39 23.84
N GLY A 151 20.20 13.93 24.75
CA GLY A 151 21.65 14.07 24.51
C GLY A 151 22.23 15.48 24.37
N ARG A 152 21.70 16.49 25.06
CA ARG A 152 22.53 17.63 25.48
C ARG A 152 22.66 17.60 27.00
N GLU A 153 23.58 16.76 27.47
CA GLU A 153 24.32 17.08 28.68
C GLU A 153 25.02 18.41 28.42
N VAL A 154 24.53 19.46 29.06
CA VAL A 154 25.26 20.70 29.27
C VAL A 154 26.12 20.45 30.49
N LEU A 155 27.41 20.21 30.26
CA LEU A 155 28.43 20.76 31.15
C LEU A 155 28.62 22.24 30.81
#